data_AF-A0A1F3IYJ2-F1
#
_entry.id   AF-A0A1F3IYJ2-F1
#
_cell.length_a   1.000
_cell.length_b   1.000
_cell.length_c   1.000
_cell.angle_alpha   90.00
_cell.angle_beta   90.00
_cell.angle_gamma   90.00
#
_symmetry.space_group_name_H-M   'P 1'
#
loop_
_entity.id
_entity.type
_entity.pdbx_description
1 polymer ?
#
loop_
_entity_poly.entity_id
_entity_poly.type
_entity_poly.pdbx_seq_one_letter_code
_entity_poly.pdbx_strand_id
1 'polypeptide(L)'
;MINDRANRQLDSDKRAALFDLFAKGRIFMYIALAGIVVIFVVSLKYELLDPMATFLIYAALLFVYVIVTNYIAWKRLKSNDYPASYIRSYIISSVIRIVGIVVFLALMMI
;
A
#
# COMPACT_ATOMS: atom_id res chain seq x y z
N MET A 1 -1.01 -12.78 -8.98
CA MET A 1 -0.69 -12.56 -7.55
C MET A 1 0.66 -13.19 -7.24
N ILE A 2 1.69 -12.38 -6.95
CA ILE A 2 3.06 -12.85 -6.59
C ILE A 2 3.08 -13.62 -5.24
N ASN A 3 1.94 -13.69 -4.56
CA ASN A 3 1.80 -14.29 -3.24
C ASN A 3 1.73 -15.83 -3.25
N ASP A 4 1.31 -16.49 -4.33
CA ASP A 4 0.93 -17.92 -4.26
C ASP A 4 2.07 -18.90 -3.94
N ARG A 5 3.32 -18.61 -4.36
CA ARG A 5 4.48 -19.44 -4.00
C ARG A 5 4.91 -19.27 -2.54
N ALA A 6 4.77 -18.06 -1.97
CA ALA A 6 5.05 -17.81 -0.56
C ALA A 6 3.92 -18.35 0.36
N ASN A 7 2.70 -18.35 -0.16
CA ASN A 7 1.49 -18.83 0.52
C ASN A 7 1.42 -20.36 0.69
N ARG A 8 2.25 -21.12 -0.03
CA ARG A 8 2.37 -22.59 0.12
C ARG A 8 3.32 -23.00 1.26
N GLN A 9 4.10 -22.06 1.81
CA GLN A 9 5.02 -22.30 2.94
C GLN A 9 4.39 -21.98 4.30
N LEU A 10 3.19 -21.40 4.33
CA LEU A 10 2.45 -21.15 5.55
C LEU A 10 1.39 -22.25 5.69
N ASP A 11 1.47 -23.00 6.79
CA ASP A 11 0.40 -23.88 7.24
C ASP A 11 -0.94 -23.13 7.22
N SER A 12 -2.05 -23.82 6.94
CA SER A 12 -3.40 -23.22 6.85
C SER A 12 -3.70 -22.30 8.03
N ASP A 13 -3.19 -22.66 9.21
CA ASP A 13 -3.40 -21.98 10.47
C ASP A 13 -2.67 -20.64 10.54
N LYS A 14 -1.43 -20.56 10.03
CA LYS A 14 -0.70 -19.28 9.93
C LYS A 14 -1.29 -18.33 8.90
N ARG A 15 -2.02 -18.86 7.91
CA ARG A 15 -2.72 -18.07 6.90
C ARG A 15 -4.01 -17.44 7.46
N ALA A 16 -4.76 -18.19 8.27
CA ALA A 16 -5.91 -17.66 9.01
C ALA A 16 -5.46 -16.59 10.03
N ALA A 17 -4.39 -16.86 10.79
CA ALA A 17 -3.80 -15.91 11.72
C ALA A 17 -3.32 -14.61 11.03
N LEU A 18 -2.76 -14.71 9.82
CA LEU A 18 -2.39 -13.53 9.02
C LEU A 18 -3.62 -12.68 8.70
N PHE A 19 -4.73 -13.33 8.34
CA PHE A 19 -5.96 -12.63 8.01
C PHE A 19 -6.47 -11.81 9.20
N ASP A 20 -6.53 -12.42 10.38
CA ASP A 20 -6.94 -11.78 11.63
C ASP A 20 -5.98 -10.67 12.05
N LEU A 21 -4.67 -10.88 11.92
CA LEU A 21 -3.64 -9.91 12.27
C LEU A 21 -3.79 -8.56 11.54
N PHE A 22 -4.25 -8.64 10.28
CA PHE A 22 -4.46 -7.47 9.44
C PHE A 22 -5.93 -7.03 9.35
N ALA A 23 -6.89 -7.80 9.85
CA ALA A 23 -8.32 -7.52 9.70
C ALA A 23 -8.73 -6.16 10.29
N LYS A 24 -8.34 -5.88 11.55
CA LYS A 24 -8.70 -4.62 12.22
C LYS A 24 -8.04 -3.37 11.63
N GLY A 25 -6.90 -3.51 10.94
CA GLY A 25 -6.13 -2.37 10.39
C GLY A 25 -6.34 -2.12 8.90
N ARG A 26 -6.73 -3.15 8.13
CA ARG A 26 -6.85 -3.07 6.67
C ARG A 26 -7.89 -2.06 6.21
N ILE A 27 -9.03 -2.01 6.89
CA ILE A 27 -10.13 -1.12 6.49
C ILE A 27 -9.69 0.35 6.54
N PHE A 28 -8.99 0.77 7.61
CA PHE A 28 -8.49 2.13 7.75
C PHE A 28 -7.43 2.46 6.69
N MET A 29 -6.54 1.52 6.39
CA MET A 29 -5.54 1.69 5.33
C MET A 29 -6.20 1.87 3.96
N TYR A 30 -7.19 1.04 3.63
CA TYR A 30 -7.92 1.16 2.37
C TYR A 30 -8.74 2.45 2.28
N ILE A 31 -9.40 2.87 3.37
CA ILE A 31 -10.12 4.15 3.43
C ILE A 31 -9.15 5.31 3.22
N ALA A 32 -7.99 5.31 3.88
CA ALA A 32 -6.98 6.35 3.69
C ALA A 32 -6.47 6.41 2.24
N LEU A 33 -6.16 5.26 1.63
CA LEU A 33 -5.71 5.20 0.25
C LEU A 33 -6.79 5.68 -0.73
N ALA A 34 -8.04 5.24 -0.55
CA ALA A 34 -9.17 5.69 -1.35
C ALA A 34 -9.38 7.20 -1.20
N GLY A 35 -9.25 7.74 0.01
CA GLY A 35 -9.28 9.18 0.28
C GLY A 35 -8.22 9.93 -0.52
N ILE A 36 -6.96 9.48 -0.47
CA ILE A 36 -5.86 10.10 -1.24
C ILE A 36 -6.20 10.14 -2.74
N VAL A 37 -6.69 9.04 -3.31
CA VAL A 37 -7.03 8.95 -4.73
C VAL A 37 -8.23 9.84 -5.08
N VAL A 38 -9.29 9.84 -4.27
CA VAL A 38 -10.48 10.67 -4.52
C VAL A 38 -10.12 12.14 -4.47
N ILE A 39 -9.37 12.57 -3.46
CA ILE A 39 -8.99 13.97 -3.31
C ILE A 39 -8.07 14.38 -4.48
N PHE A 40 -7.17 13.51 -4.95
CA PHE A 40 -6.35 13.77 -6.15
C PHE A 40 -7.20 14.00 -7.40
N VAL A 41 -8.14 13.09 -7.69
CA VAL A 41 -9.01 13.18 -8.86
C VAL A 41 -9.91 14.41 -8.79
N VAL A 42 -10.42 14.74 -7.60
CA VAL A 42 -11.21 15.96 -7.37
C VAL A 42 -10.35 17.20 -7.58
N SER A 43 -9.11 17.23 -7.07
CA SER A 43 -8.18 18.34 -7.28
C SER A 43 -7.89 18.57 -8.76
N LEU A 44 -7.67 17.51 -9.55
CA LEU A 44 -7.49 17.64 -10.99
C LEU A 44 -8.77 18.10 -11.70
N LYS A 45 -9.93 17.50 -11.38
CA LYS A 45 -11.19 17.80 -12.06
C LYS A 45 -11.69 19.22 -11.86
N TYR A 46 -11.48 19.77 -10.67
CA TYR A 46 -11.92 21.12 -10.32
C TYR A 46 -10.78 22.14 -10.34
N GLU A 47 -9.60 21.75 -10.82
CA GLU A 47 -8.41 22.61 -10.92
C GLU A 47 -8.11 23.35 -9.59
N LEU A 48 -8.29 22.65 -8.46
CA LEU A 48 -8.12 23.25 -7.12
C LEU A 48 -6.69 23.76 -6.88
N LEU A 49 -5.74 23.14 -7.57
CA LEU A 49 -4.32 23.46 -7.56
C LEU A 49 -3.77 23.24 -8.98
N ASP A 50 -2.64 23.88 -9.25
CA ASP A 50 -1.87 23.58 -10.47
C ASP A 50 -1.61 22.06 -10.60
N PRO A 51 -1.71 21.47 -11.81
CA PRO A 51 -1.55 20.03 -12.00
C PRO A 51 -0.23 19.49 -11.45
N MET A 52 0.88 20.22 -11.60
CA MET A 52 2.19 19.82 -11.10
C MET A 52 2.25 19.85 -9.57
N ALA A 53 1.68 20.90 -8.97
CA ALA A 53 1.56 20.97 -7.51
C ALA A 53 0.68 19.84 -6.96
N THR A 54 -0.45 19.55 -7.61
CA THR A 54 -1.32 18.42 -7.30
C THR A 54 -0.55 17.10 -7.39
N PHE A 55 0.21 16.87 -8.45
CA PHE A 55 1.00 15.64 -8.55
C PHE A 55 2.02 15.51 -7.43
N LEU A 56 2.82 16.55 -7.17
CA LEU A 56 3.90 16.49 -6.16
C LEU A 56 3.36 16.26 -4.75
N ILE A 57 2.30 16.97 -4.35
CA ILE A 57 1.69 16.83 -3.02
C ILE A 57 1.17 15.40 -2.82
N TYR A 58 0.48 14.85 -3.81
CA TYR A 58 -0.17 13.55 -3.67
C TYR A 58 0.81 12.39 -3.87
N ALA A 59 1.84 12.57 -4.71
CA ALA A 59 2.97 11.65 -4.75
C ALA A 59 3.66 11.59 -3.38
N ALA A 60 3.95 12.73 -2.75
CA ALA A 60 4.54 12.78 -1.42
C ALA A 60 3.63 12.11 -0.35
N LEU A 61 2.32 12.36 -0.38
CA LEU A 61 1.35 11.70 0.50
C LEU A 61 1.34 10.18 0.31
N LEU A 62 1.38 9.70 -0.93
CA LEU A 62 1.48 8.27 -1.21
C LEU A 62 2.79 7.68 -0.67
N PHE A 63 3.93 8.35 -0.86
CA PHE A 63 5.19 7.90 -0.28
C PHE A 63 5.13 7.79 1.25
N VAL A 64 4.57 8.78 1.94
CA VAL A 64 4.38 8.74 3.40
C VAL A 64 3.46 7.59 3.80
N TYR A 65 2.31 7.44 3.13
CA TYR A 65 1.37 6.35 3.38
C TYR A 65 2.06 4.98 3.27
N VAL A 66 2.95 4.81 2.31
CA VAL A 66 3.68 3.55 2.09
C VAL A 66 4.71 3.26 3.14
N ILE A 67 5.49 4.27 3.52
CA ILE A 67 6.50 4.11 4.57
C ILE A 67 5.79 3.70 5.86
N VAL A 68 4.70 4.38 6.22
CA VAL A 68 3.92 4.08 7.42
C VAL A 68 3.29 2.68 7.35
N THR A 69 2.61 2.34 6.25
CA THR A 69 1.93 1.04 6.12
C THR A 69 2.91 -0.13 6.04
N ASN A 70 4.03 0.01 5.34
CA ASN A 70 5.08 -1.00 5.33
C ASN A 70 5.78 -1.12 6.68
N TYR A 71 6.01 -0.02 7.39
CA TYR A 71 6.60 -0.08 8.73
C TYR A 71 5.67 -0.82 9.70
N ILE A 72 4.37 -0.51 9.69
CA ILE A 72 3.37 -1.21 10.50
C ILE A 72 3.32 -2.70 10.12
N ALA A 73 3.29 -3.01 8.83
CA ALA A 73 3.25 -4.39 8.36
C ALA A 73 4.52 -5.16 8.73
N TRP A 74 5.69 -4.57 8.54
CA TRP A 74 6.97 -5.16 8.95
C TRP A 74 7.01 -5.41 10.45
N LYS A 75 6.62 -4.43 11.27
CA LYS A 75 6.57 -4.57 12.73
C LYS A 75 5.62 -5.70 13.14
N ARG A 76 4.43 -5.78 12.56
CA ARG A 76 3.43 -6.84 12.84
C ARG A 76 3.90 -8.22 12.38
N LEU A 77 4.49 -8.34 11.19
CA LEU A 77 4.99 -9.61 10.69
C LEU A 77 6.17 -10.12 11.51
N LYS A 78 7.09 -9.21 11.88
CA LYS A 78 8.24 -9.55 12.72
C LYS A 78 7.84 -9.93 14.14
N SER A 79 6.82 -9.27 14.72
CA SER A 79 6.34 -9.59 16.07
C SER A 79 5.52 -10.89 16.16
N ASN A 80 5.15 -11.48 15.02
CA ASN A 80 4.40 -12.74 14.94
C ASN A 80 5.24 -13.86 14.29
N ASP A 81 6.57 -13.71 14.30
CA ASP A 81 7.53 -14.72 13.83
C ASP A 81 7.25 -15.24 12.41
N TYR A 82 6.84 -14.34 11.51
CA TYR A 82 6.75 -14.67 10.08
C TYR A 82 8.15 -14.78 9.46
N PRO A 83 8.36 -15.71 8.51
CA PRO A 83 9.67 -15.91 7.91
C PRO A 83 10.14 -14.68 7.14
N ALA A 84 11.45 -14.39 7.21
CA ALA A 84 12.04 -13.21 6.60
C ALA A 84 11.85 -13.16 5.06
N SER A 85 11.78 -14.32 4.40
CA SER A 85 11.45 -14.43 2.97
C SER A 85 10.06 -13.85 2.66
N TYR A 86 9.05 -14.21 3.46
CA TYR A 86 7.68 -13.70 3.33
C TYR A 86 7.63 -12.19 3.55
N ILE A 87 8.31 -11.69 4.58
CA ILE A 87 8.37 -10.26 4.89
C ILE A 87 8.98 -9.48 3.72
N ARG A 88 10.07 -9.98 3.13
CA ARG A 88 10.70 -9.35 1.95
C ARG A 88 9.74 -9.35 0.74
N SER A 89 9.10 -10.48 0.43
CA SER A 89 8.14 -10.55 -0.67
C SER A 89 6.95 -9.61 -0.48
N TYR A 90 6.47 -9.45 0.76
CA TYR A 90 5.40 -8.52 1.11
C TYR A 90 5.82 -7.07 0.87
N ILE A 91 7.02 -6.68 1.32
CA ILE A 91 7.54 -5.32 1.13
C ILE A 91 7.75 -5.03 -0.35
N ILE A 92 8.37 -5.94 -1.11
CA ILE A 92 8.58 -5.78 -2.56
C ILE A 92 7.25 -5.59 -3.29
N SER A 93 6.26 -6.43 -2.98
CA SER A 93 4.92 -6.30 -3.59
C SER A 93 4.25 -4.96 -3.25
N SER A 94 4.50 -4.43 -2.06
CA SER A 94 3.97 -3.14 -1.61
C SER A 94 4.64 -1.98 -2.34
N VAL A 95 5.95 -2.05 -2.57
CA VAL A 95 6.70 -1.05 -3.36
C VAL A 95 6.22 -1.06 -4.81
N ILE A 96 6.12 -2.23 -5.45
CA ILE A 96 5.65 -2.37 -6.84
C ILE A 96 4.25 -1.75 -7.00
N ARG A 97 3.34 -2.03 -6.06
CA ARG A 97 1.97 -1.49 -6.09
C ARG A 97 1.97 0.03 -6.14
N ILE A 98 2.86 0.67 -5.39
CA ILE A 98 2.89 2.13 -5.26
C ILE A 98 3.56 2.77 -6.44
N VAL A 99 4.65 2.20 -6.93
CA VAL A 99 5.24 2.63 -8.20
C VAL A 99 4.16 2.60 -9.29
N GLY A 100 3.35 1.53 -9.34
CA GLY A 100 2.21 1.46 -10.25
C GLY A 100 1.20 2.60 -10.06
N ILE A 101 0.83 2.93 -8.83
CA ILE A 101 -0.09 4.06 -8.54
C ILE A 101 0.55 5.39 -8.95
N VAL A 102 1.80 5.66 -8.58
CA VAL A 102 2.49 6.92 -8.92
C VAL A 102 2.61 7.08 -10.43
N VAL A 103 2.97 6.01 -11.14
CA VAL A 103 3.01 6.01 -12.62
C VAL A 103 1.62 6.25 -13.19
N PHE A 104 0.58 5.62 -12.66
CA PHE A 104 -0.80 5.87 -13.07
C PHE A 104 -1.20 7.34 -12.88
N LEU A 105 -0.90 7.94 -11.72
CA LEU A 105 -1.17 9.36 -11.48
C LEU A 105 -0.40 10.27 -12.43
N ALA A 106 0.85 9.94 -12.75
CA ALA A 106 1.65 10.68 -13.71
C ALA A 106 1.06 10.60 -15.13
N LEU A 107 0.59 9.42 -15.54
CA LEU A 107 -0.07 9.23 -16.84
C LEU A 107 -1.38 10.02 -16.95
N MET A 108 -2.11 10.23 -15.86
CA MET A 108 -3.32 11.06 -15.86
C MET A 108 -3.05 12.56 -16.10
N MET A 109 -1.80 13.00 -16.04
CA MET A 109 -1.42 14.38 -16.32
C MET A 109 -1.13 14.65 -17.80
N ILE A 110 -1.06 13.61 -18.62
CA ILE A 110 -0.77 13.66 -20.07
C ILE A 110 -2.10 13.65 -20.82
#